data_AF-A0A3N5NUF6-F1
#
_entry.id   AF-A0A3N5NUF6-F1
#
_cell.length_a   1.000
_cell.length_b   1.000
_cell.length_c   1.000
_cell.angle_alpha   90.00
_cell.angle_beta   90.00
_cell.angle_gamma   90.00
#
_symmetry.space_group_name_H-M   'P 1'
#
loop_
_entity.id
_entity.type
_entity.pdbx_description
1 polymer ?
#
loop_
_entity_poly.entity_id
_entity_poly.type
_entity_poly.pdbx_seq_one_letter_code
_entity_poly.pdbx_strand_id
1 'polypeptide(L)'
;LPEIVDINLPLEGVFHNLAFISIDKRYPGHARKVMHALWGLGQMMFCKIIFIFDNEVDVQDLSQVLWRLGNNIDPRRDVVFADGPVDALDHAAPLPLYGSKMGIDCTRKWKEEGFTRQWPDVIEMEAEIIKKVDSLWSKLGLKI
;
A
#
# COMPACT_ATOMS: atom_id res chain seq x y z
N LEU A 1 12.76 3.40 9.13
CA LEU A 1 12.78 2.85 7.77
C LEU A 1 12.78 4.03 6.82
N PRO A 2 13.97 4.56 6.42
CA PRO A 2 14.07 5.78 5.60
C PRO A 2 13.48 5.64 4.20
N GLU A 3 13.21 4.41 3.75
CA GLU A 3 12.52 4.12 2.50
C GLU A 3 11.01 4.39 2.55
N ILE A 4 10.40 4.52 3.72
CA ILE A 4 8.98 4.84 3.84
C ILE A 4 8.76 6.30 3.47
N VAL A 5 7.84 6.53 2.53
CA VAL A 5 7.44 7.85 2.06
C VAL A 5 6.23 8.35 2.84
N ASP A 6 5.19 7.53 2.93
CA ASP A 6 3.98 7.86 3.68
C ASP A 6 3.31 6.61 4.27
N ILE A 7 2.47 6.81 5.30
CA ILE A 7 1.70 5.79 5.98
C ILE A 7 0.27 6.28 6.19
N ASN A 8 -0.70 5.47 5.79
CA ASN A 8 -2.10 5.63 6.17
C ASN A 8 -2.57 4.41 6.99
N LEU A 9 -3.21 4.71 8.13
CA LEU A 9 -3.88 3.72 8.97
C LEU A 9 -5.38 4.04 8.92
N PRO A 10 -6.16 3.43 8.02
CA PRO A 10 -7.53 3.85 7.76
C PRO A 10 -8.43 3.63 8.98
N LEU A 11 -9.44 4.48 9.13
CA LEU A 11 -10.46 4.36 10.18
C LEU A 11 -11.20 3.02 10.07
N GLU A 12 -11.47 2.57 8.85
CA GLU A 12 -12.09 1.30 8.52
C GLU A 12 -11.27 0.10 9.02
N GLY A 13 -9.95 0.28 9.17
CA GLY A 13 -9.02 -0.66 9.77
C GLY A 13 -8.82 -0.47 11.27
N VAL A 14 -9.67 0.30 11.95
CA VAL A 14 -9.56 0.63 13.39
C VAL A 14 -8.18 1.24 13.72
N PHE A 15 -7.61 2.00 12.79
CA PHE A 15 -6.32 2.69 12.91
C PHE A 15 -5.09 1.81 13.14
N HIS A 16 -5.18 0.48 13.09
CA HIS A 16 -4.00 -0.38 13.24
C HIS A 16 -4.12 -1.74 12.55
N ASN A 17 -5.32 -2.28 12.32
CA ASN A 17 -5.46 -3.61 11.70
C ASN A 17 -5.00 -3.62 10.24
N LEU A 18 -5.16 -2.49 9.54
CA LEU A 18 -4.69 -2.27 8.18
C LEU A 18 -3.66 -1.14 8.17
N ALA A 19 -2.62 -1.28 7.34
CA ALA A 19 -1.69 -0.20 7.05
C ALA A 19 -1.40 -0.14 5.54
N PHE A 20 -1.57 1.05 4.97
CA PHE A 20 -1.16 1.36 3.59
C PHE A 20 0.11 2.19 3.63
N ILE A 21 1.14 1.73 2.94
CA ILE A 21 2.48 2.30 3.09
C ILE A 21 3.09 2.45 1.70
N SER A 22 3.48 3.68 1.34
CA SER A 22 4.25 3.91 0.12
C SER A 22 5.74 3.92 0.45
N ILE A 23 6.55 3.34 -0.44
CA ILE A 23 7.99 3.25 -0.27
C ILE A 23 8.75 3.70 -1.51
N ASP A 24 9.94 4.27 -1.30
CA ASP A 24 10.94 4.41 -2.34
C ASP A 24 11.64 3.06 -2.57
N LYS A 25 11.05 2.24 -3.44
CA LYS A 25 11.51 0.89 -3.77
C LYS A 25 12.86 0.94 -4.50
N ARG A 26 13.88 0.27 -3.95
CA ARG A 26 15.27 0.34 -4.45
C ARG A 26 15.88 -1.00 -4.85
N TYR A 27 15.23 -2.12 -4.50
CA TYR A 27 15.72 -3.47 -4.83
C TYR A 27 14.59 -4.51 -4.79
N PRO A 28 14.77 -5.68 -5.43
CA PRO A 28 13.82 -6.79 -5.38
C PRO A 28 13.52 -7.23 -3.94
N GLY A 29 12.23 -7.38 -3.61
CA GLY A 29 11.81 -7.80 -2.27
C GLY A 29 11.89 -6.71 -1.19
N HIS A 30 12.16 -5.45 -1.54
CA HIS A 30 12.19 -4.33 -0.59
C HIS A 30 10.88 -4.21 0.21
N ALA A 31 9.73 -4.43 -0.45
CA ALA A 31 8.42 -4.43 0.20
C ALA A 31 8.33 -5.44 1.35
N ARG A 32 8.81 -6.67 1.15
CA ARG A 32 8.81 -7.72 2.18
C ARG A 32 9.70 -7.34 3.36
N LYS A 33 10.87 -6.73 3.10
CA LYS A 33 11.75 -6.21 4.17
C LYS A 33 11.03 -5.16 5.02
N VAL A 34 10.28 -4.25 4.39
CA VAL A 34 9.51 -3.22 5.10
C VAL A 34 8.39 -3.85 5.94
N MET A 35 7.62 -4.79 5.40
CA MET A 35 6.57 -5.51 6.13
C MET A 35 7.11 -6.16 7.41
N HIS A 36 8.17 -6.96 7.30
CA HIS A 36 8.76 -7.65 8.44
C HIS A 36 9.38 -6.70 9.46
N ALA A 37 10.00 -5.61 9.01
CA ALA A 37 10.52 -4.59 9.91
C ALA A 37 9.39 -3.94 10.72
N LEU A 38 8.27 -3.58 10.10
CA LEU A 38 7.14 -2.97 10.79
C LEU A 38 6.49 -3.91 11.79
N TRP A 39 6.29 -5.18 11.44
CA TRP A 39 5.80 -6.17 12.42
C TRP A 39 6.77 -6.43 13.58
N GLY A 40 8.04 -6.06 13.45
CA GLY A 40 9.02 -6.11 14.53
C GLY A 40 9.11 -4.85 15.39
N LEU A 41 8.33 -3.79 15.09
CA LEU A 41 8.52 -2.46 15.69
C LEU A 41 7.29 -1.95 16.45
N GLY A 42 7.43 -1.80 17.76
CA GLY A 42 6.50 -1.03 18.60
C GLY A 42 5.04 -1.42 18.40
N GLN A 43 4.16 -0.43 18.23
CA GLN A 43 2.72 -0.66 18.04
C GLN A 43 2.39 -1.30 16.68
N MET A 44 3.26 -1.17 15.68
CA MET A 44 3.06 -1.80 14.37
C MET A 44 3.15 -3.33 14.44
N MET A 45 3.68 -3.90 15.53
CA MET A 45 3.64 -5.34 15.76
C MET A 45 2.21 -5.89 15.85
N PHE A 46 1.22 -5.06 16.21
CA PHE A 46 -0.19 -5.46 16.25
C PHE A 46 -0.90 -5.35 14.89
N CYS A 47 -0.28 -4.68 13.92
CA CYS A 47 -0.86 -4.54 12.59
C CYS A 47 -1.04 -5.92 11.94
N LYS A 48 -2.26 -6.21 11.50
CA LYS A 48 -2.62 -7.52 10.94
C LYS A 48 -2.28 -7.59 9.46
N ILE A 49 -2.59 -6.52 8.72
CA ILE A 49 -2.45 -6.50 7.26
C ILE A 49 -1.68 -5.26 6.81
N ILE A 50 -0.55 -5.46 6.15
CA ILE A 50 0.28 -4.36 5.61
C ILE A 50 0.28 -4.44 4.08
N PHE A 51 -0.03 -3.33 3.44
CA PHE A 51 0.04 -3.16 1.99
C PHE A 51 1.18 -2.20 1.66
N ILE A 52 2.07 -2.60 0.75
CA ILE A 52 3.19 -1.78 0.32
C ILE A 52 2.98 -1.32 -1.11
N PHE A 53 3.08 -0.01 -1.35
CA PHE A 53 2.92 0.66 -2.63
C PHE A 53 4.23 1.37 -3.03
N ASP A 54 4.36 1.73 -4.31
CA ASP A 54 5.45 2.60 -4.76
C ASP A 54 5.25 4.05 -4.27
N ASN A 55 6.32 4.85 -4.34
CA ASN A 55 6.37 6.20 -3.79
C ASN A 55 5.39 7.18 -4.45
N GLU A 56 4.99 6.96 -5.70
CA GLU A 56 4.03 7.82 -6.40
C GLU A 56 2.58 7.59 -5.98
N VAL A 57 2.30 6.55 -5.20
CA VAL A 57 0.94 6.23 -4.76
C VAL A 57 0.61 7.06 -3.53
N ASP A 58 -0.45 7.87 -3.64
CA ASP A 58 -1.04 8.57 -2.50
C ASP A 58 -1.84 7.55 -1.65
N VAL A 59 -1.26 7.14 -0.53
CA VAL A 59 -1.88 6.18 0.39
C VAL A 59 -2.99 6.80 1.25
N GLN A 60 -3.16 8.13 1.21
CA GLN A 60 -4.28 8.82 1.84
C GLN A 60 -5.55 8.75 0.97
N ASP A 61 -5.42 8.56 -0.35
CA ASP A 61 -6.53 8.34 -1.26
C ASP A 61 -6.84 6.84 -1.40
N LEU A 62 -7.90 6.41 -0.72
CA LEU A 62 -8.36 5.02 -0.74
C LEU A 62 -8.74 4.54 -2.15
N SER A 63 -9.17 5.43 -3.05
CA SER A 63 -9.48 5.08 -4.43
C SER A 63 -8.21 4.67 -5.18
N GLN A 64 -7.11 5.42 -4.99
CA GLN A 64 -5.80 5.09 -5.53
C GLN A 64 -5.26 3.78 -4.95
N VAL A 65 -5.36 3.61 -3.63
CA VAL A 65 -4.95 2.38 -2.93
C VAL A 65 -5.66 1.16 -3.51
N LEU A 66 -6.99 1.20 -3.63
CA LEU A 66 -7.78 0.10 -4.16
C LEU A 66 -7.48 -0.18 -5.64
N TRP A 67 -7.28 0.88 -6.44
CA TRP A 67 -6.88 0.73 -7.84
C TRP A 67 -5.54 0.01 -7.97
N ARG A 68 -4.51 0.45 -7.22
CA ARG A 68 -3.19 -0.17 -7.25
C ARG A 68 -3.23 -1.60 -6.73
N LEU A 69 -3.92 -1.83 -5.61
CA LEU A 69 -4.12 -3.17 -5.05
C LEU A 69 -4.73 -4.12 -6.09
N GLY A 70 -5.80 -3.70 -6.77
CA GLY A 70 -6.53 -4.53 -7.73
C GLY A 70 -5.78 -4.82 -9.03
N ASN A 71 -4.77 -4.00 -9.39
CA ASN A 71 -4.11 -4.08 -10.70
C ASN A 71 -2.63 -4.48 -10.62
N ASN A 72 -1.98 -4.36 -9.46
CA ASN A 72 -0.55 -4.62 -9.33
C ASN A 72 -0.20 -5.99 -8.74
N ILE A 73 -1.19 -6.76 -8.26
CA ILE A 73 -0.92 -8.02 -7.55
C ILE A 73 -1.27 -9.27 -8.36
N ASP A 74 -0.45 -10.29 -8.22
CA ASP A 74 -0.85 -11.70 -8.35
C ASP A 74 -0.95 -12.28 -6.93
N PRO A 75 -2.14 -12.73 -6.48
CA PRO A 75 -2.34 -13.12 -5.08
C PRO A 75 -1.38 -14.20 -4.56
N ARG A 76 -0.96 -15.16 -5.41
CA ARG A 76 -0.05 -16.22 -4.97
C ARG A 76 1.39 -15.71 -4.85
N ARG A 77 1.82 -14.84 -5.76
CA ARG A 77 3.18 -14.29 -5.80
C ARG A 77 3.41 -13.21 -4.74
N ASP A 78 2.41 -12.34 -4.54
CA ASP A 78 2.62 -11.05 -3.88
C ASP A 78 2.08 -10.97 -2.45
N VAL A 79 1.34 -11.98 -2.02
CA VAL A 79 0.89 -12.12 -0.63
C VAL A 79 1.91 -12.93 0.16
N VAL A 80 2.24 -12.45 1.36
CA VAL A 80 3.04 -13.17 2.35
C VAL A 80 2.26 -13.32 3.64
N PHE A 81 2.38 -14.47 4.26
CA PHE A 81 1.85 -14.70 5.60
C PHE A 81 3.00 -14.78 6.60
N ALA A 82 2.72 -14.31 7.81
CA ALA A 82 3.56 -14.49 8.98
C ALA A 82 2.67 -14.71 10.19
N ASP A 83 3.25 -15.16 11.30
CA ASP A 83 2.55 -15.22 12.59
C ASP A 83 3.25 -14.29 13.58
N GLY A 84 2.51 -13.79 14.57
CA GLY A 84 3.09 -12.98 15.62
C GLY A 84 2.07 -12.36 16.57
N PRO A 85 2.51 -11.40 17.39
CA PRO A 85 1.64 -10.74 18.36
C PRO A 85 0.48 -10.01 17.69
N VAL A 86 -0.71 -10.06 18.28
CA VAL A 86 -1.86 -9.24 17.87
C VAL A 86 -2.43 -8.53 19.09
N ASP A 87 -3.35 -7.61 18.87
CA ASP A 87 -3.97 -6.84 19.96
C ASP A 87 -4.66 -7.76 20.99
N ALA A 88 -4.63 -7.36 22.25
CA ALA A 88 -5.25 -8.12 23.35
C ALA A 88 -6.77 -8.27 23.21
N LEU A 89 -7.41 -7.36 22.49
CA LEU A 89 -8.84 -7.30 22.24
C LEU A 89 -9.21 -7.82 20.84
N ASP A 90 -8.26 -8.39 20.10
CA ASP A 90 -8.52 -9.01 18.79
C ASP A 90 -9.26 -10.34 18.96
N HIS A 91 -10.59 -10.26 19.02
CA HIS A 91 -11.49 -11.41 19.09
C HIS A 91 -11.45 -12.32 17.86
N ALA A 92 -10.88 -11.86 16.73
CA ALA A 92 -10.73 -12.66 15.53
C ALA A 92 -9.41 -13.47 15.51
N ALA A 93 -8.53 -13.25 16.49
CA ALA A 93 -7.30 -14.01 16.63
C ALA A 93 -7.60 -15.47 17.05
N PRO A 94 -6.82 -16.45 16.56
CA PRO A 94 -7.00 -17.84 16.96
C PRO A 94 -6.61 -18.10 18.42
N LEU A 95 -5.70 -17.29 18.97
CA LEU A 95 -5.24 -17.35 20.35
C LEU A 95 -5.19 -15.93 20.94
N PRO A 96 -5.36 -15.76 22.26
CA PRO A 96 -5.13 -14.48 22.90
C PRO A 96 -3.71 -13.98 22.61
N LEU A 97 -3.58 -12.72 22.18
CA LEU A 97 -2.32 -12.03 21.90
C LEU A 97 -1.49 -12.61 20.75
N TYR A 98 -1.94 -13.65 20.04
CA TYR A 98 -1.17 -14.28 18.96
C TYR A 98 -2.05 -14.70 17.78
N GLY A 99 -1.63 -14.34 16.58
CA GLY A 99 -2.38 -14.65 15.37
C GLY A 99 -1.57 -14.50 14.10
N SER A 100 -2.25 -14.69 12.97
CA SER A 100 -1.66 -14.53 11.65
C SER A 100 -1.61 -13.07 11.22
N LYS A 101 -0.70 -12.80 10.30
CA LYS A 101 -0.42 -11.52 9.67
C LYS A 101 -0.32 -11.72 8.16
N MET A 102 -0.72 -10.71 7.41
CA MET A 102 -0.70 -10.75 5.96
C MET A 102 -0.02 -9.50 5.40
N GLY A 103 0.97 -9.69 4.53
CA GLY A 103 1.65 -8.63 3.82
C GLY A 103 1.29 -8.72 2.35
N ILE A 104 1.00 -7.60 1.70
CA ILE A 104 0.65 -7.56 0.28
C ILE A 104 1.58 -6.56 -0.42
N ASP A 105 2.41 -7.08 -1.31
CA ASP A 105 3.28 -6.27 -2.15
C ASP A 105 2.47 -5.73 -3.34
N CYS A 106 2.01 -4.49 -3.25
CA CYS A 106 1.27 -3.78 -4.28
C CYS A 106 2.19 -2.94 -5.18
N THR A 107 3.52 -3.06 -5.05
CA THR A 107 4.48 -2.30 -5.87
C THR A 107 4.54 -2.81 -7.31
N ARG A 108 5.04 -1.99 -8.22
CA ARG A 108 5.36 -2.39 -9.59
C ARG A 108 6.41 -3.51 -9.55
N LYS A 109 6.17 -4.59 -10.29
CA LYS A 109 7.06 -5.75 -10.29
C LYS A 109 8.19 -5.58 -11.29
N TRP A 110 9.39 -5.88 -10.83
CA TRP A 110 10.61 -5.74 -11.61
C TRP A 110 11.01 -7.06 -12.29
N LYS A 111 11.87 -6.97 -13.30
CA LYS A 111 12.39 -8.16 -14.00
C LYS A 111 13.18 -9.05 -13.05
N GLU A 112 13.92 -8.44 -12.13
CA GLU A 112 14.72 -9.08 -11.10
C GLU A 112 13.85 -9.76 -10.02
N GLU A 113 12.54 -9.47 -9.98
CA GLU A 113 11.54 -10.16 -9.16
C GLU A 113 10.87 -11.33 -9.91
N GLY A 114 11.38 -11.67 -11.10
CA GLY A 114 10.84 -12.74 -11.95
C GLY A 114 9.67 -12.31 -12.83
N PHE A 115 9.33 -11.02 -12.86
CA PHE A 115 8.28 -10.49 -13.75
C PHE A 115 8.86 -10.13 -15.12
N THR A 116 8.74 -11.05 -16.08
CA THR A 116 9.39 -10.92 -17.41
C THR A 116 8.59 -10.12 -18.43
N ARG A 117 7.32 -9.81 -18.14
CA ARG A 117 6.45 -9.01 -19.00
C ARG A 117 6.78 -7.51 -18.84
N GLN A 118 6.40 -6.72 -19.83
CA GLN A 118 6.43 -5.25 -19.68
C GLN A 118 5.39 -4.84 -18.63
N TRP A 119 5.82 -4.02 -17.66
CA TRP A 119 4.91 -3.37 -16.73
C TRP A 119 4.24 -2.18 -17.44
N PRO A 120 2.91 -2.03 -17.39
CA PRO A 120 2.23 -0.93 -18.06
C PRO A 120 2.52 0.41 -17.36
N ASP A 121 2.65 1.47 -18.15
CA ASP A 121 2.71 2.83 -17.64
C ASP A 121 1.33 3.30 -17.17
N VAL A 122 1.32 4.27 -16.26
CA VAL A 122 0.08 4.93 -15.81
C VAL A 122 -0.37 5.89 -16.90
N ILE A 123 -1.68 5.94 -17.13
CA ILE A 123 -2.26 6.95 -18.03
C ILE A 123 -2.22 8.29 -17.30
N GLU A 124 -1.46 9.24 -17.86
CA GLU A 124 -1.36 10.60 -17.38
C GLU A 124 -1.89 11.58 -18.43
N MET A 125 -2.53 12.65 -17.96
CA MET A 125 -2.97 13.75 -18.82
C MET A 125 -1.79 14.69 -19.08
N GLU A 126 -1.67 15.21 -20.30
CA GLU A 126 -0.66 16.21 -20.62
C GLU A 126 -0.80 17.45 -19.72
N ALA A 127 0.33 17.92 -19.17
CA ALA A 127 0.35 19.04 -18.22
C ALA A 127 -0.26 20.34 -18.79
N GLU A 128 -0.15 20.56 -20.11
CA GLU A 128 -0.77 21.70 -20.79
C GLU A 128 -2.30 21.62 -20.79
N ILE A 129 -2.85 20.41 -20.95
CA ILE A 129 -4.30 20.16 -20.93
C ILE A 129 -4.84 20.36 -19.51
N ILE A 130 -4.16 19.84 -18.49
CA ILE A 130 -4.52 20.05 -17.08
C ILE A 130 -4.60 21.56 -16.80
N LYS A 131 -3.52 22.31 -17.08
CA LYS A 131 -3.47 23.77 -16.86
C LYS A 131 -4.58 24.52 -17.60
N LYS A 132 -4.86 24.11 -18.84
CA LYS A 132 -5.93 24.72 -19.64
C LYS A 132 -7.28 24.51 -18.99
N VAL A 133 -7.62 23.28 -18.58
CA VAL A 133 -8.90 22.96 -17.94
C VAL A 133 -9.02 23.65 -16.58
N ASP A 134 -7.97 23.67 -15.76
CA ASP A 134 -7.95 24.36 -14.47
C ASP A 134 -8.25 25.86 -14.61
N SER A 135 -7.66 26.52 -15.64
CA SER A 135 -7.92 27.94 -15.92
C SER A 135 -9.36 28.24 -16.36
N LEU A 136 -10.06 27.23 -16.88
CA LEU A 136 -11.44 27.32 -17.32
C LEU A 136 -12.42 26.90 -16.22
N TRP A 137 -11.98 26.09 -15.23
CA TRP A 137 -12.85 25.40 -14.27
C TRP A 137 -13.84 26.34 -13.57
N SER A 138 -13.36 27.47 -13.06
CA SER A 138 -14.19 28.48 -12.38
C SER A 138 -15.25 29.13 -13.29
N LYS A 139 -15.03 29.13 -14.61
CA LYS A 139 -15.95 29.72 -15.60
C LYS A 139 -17.02 28.73 -16.07
N LEU A 140 -16.84 27.43 -15.82
CA LEU A 140 -17.75 26.40 -16.31
C LEU A 140 -19.06 26.30 -15.53
N GLY A 141 -19.17 26.94 -14.36
CA GLY A 141 -20.37 26.91 -13.53
C GLY A 141 -20.72 25.52 -12.97
N LEU A 142 -19.75 24.59 -12.98
CA LEU A 142 -19.88 23.25 -12.42
C LEU A 142 -19.58 23.29 -10.92
N LYS A 143 -20.37 22.55 -10.14
CA LYS A 143 -20.11 22.36 -8.70
C LYS A 143 -19.15 21.18 -8.53
N ILE A 144 -18.21 21.33 -7.59
CA ILE A 144 -17.31 20.27 -7.12
C ILE A 144 -18.11 19.35 -6.18
#